data_AF-A0A939XY73-F1
#
_entry.id   AF-A0A939XY73-F1
#
_cell.length_a   1.000
_cell.length_b   1.000
_cell.length_c   1.000
_cell.angle_alpha   90.00
_cell.angle_beta   90.00
_cell.angle_gamma   90.00
#
_symmetry.space_group_name_H-M   'P 1'
#
loop_
_entity.id
_entity.type
_entity.pdbx_description
1 polymer ?
#
loop_
_entity_poly.entity_id
_entity_poly.type
_entity_poly.pdbx_seq_one_letter_code
_entity_poly.pdbx_strand_id
1 'polypeptide(L)'
;MSDFKIKRADGKEREISGYIYSAPRSDVKSYSSSRYTASQLPRKVDLRPYMTAVEDQGQVGSCTANAVAGAYEYLVKKNQGLEEDYDVSRLFIYYGARAKRGNERKDTGSFICDAIELLEEVGACSEYTWPYSENKSVVFQKPSDEAFEEASEHKITEAEHIPTTLQAWKSALAEGFPIIFGISLFNSFDKQRRRGFVPNPSSNEASRGSHASHAMLCVGYSDVDRVFIVRNSWGERWGDHGYCYISYDYMMNKNYNKGDSWIIRDAEEVEGNEDTWLYDDESVLTDLNEEFANMDEETWEAMIDSMGDYPFPHRLGILFTAAALMDGELADEEREVAIDHIGEAFQIFGYDDLDPAGIFEYASEVIEENGDIIQESVDLFGEYLSGEALATILQQMREIAGADDMDDDEADFIDSVEAIWLGGEDSDEEDDDDLFGDDEDSEEEEEEEEEGDYESFTVVLGGPDSDEPSYLSICDQEAYSLEDDEECLDNVEIVFTGSKFISASKCRNSYVSENGNEANVETLEKGSEYEFVTSTGYEGRIVVEDGEIGGSDSVIEVTVYYCESEEE
;
A
#
# COMPACT_ATOMS: atom_id res chain seq x y z
N MET A 1 28.53 -24.28 -0.47
CA MET A 1 27.40 -23.35 -0.48
C MET A 1 27.98 -22.06 -1.02
N SER A 2 27.43 -21.49 -2.07
CA SER A 2 27.90 -20.18 -2.53
C SER A 2 27.50 -19.16 -1.49
N ASP A 3 28.45 -18.41 -0.96
CA ASP A 3 28.23 -17.32 -0.02
C ASP A 3 27.35 -16.29 -0.72
N PHE A 4 26.04 -16.37 -0.48
CA PHE A 4 25.07 -15.44 -1.07
C PHE A 4 25.21 -14.14 -0.30
N LYS A 5 25.62 -13.10 -1.00
CA LYS A 5 25.84 -11.79 -0.44
C LYS A 5 24.78 -10.84 -0.96
N ILE A 6 24.17 -10.13 -0.02
CA ILE A 6 23.30 -9.02 -0.34
C ILE A 6 24.10 -7.74 -0.21
N LYS A 7 24.05 -6.91 -1.24
CA LYS A 7 24.62 -5.56 -1.20
C LYS A 7 23.56 -4.65 -0.59
N ARG A 8 23.86 -4.09 0.57
CA ARG A 8 22.98 -3.16 1.29
C ARG A 8 22.94 -1.81 0.59
N ALA A 9 21.91 -1.02 0.90
CA ALA A 9 21.79 0.37 0.46
C ALA A 9 23.03 1.22 0.83
N ASP A 10 23.67 0.95 1.98
CA ASP A 10 24.91 1.61 2.42
C ASP A 10 26.18 1.18 1.65
N GLY A 11 26.02 0.35 0.61
CA GLY A 11 27.10 -0.14 -0.25
C GLY A 11 27.90 -1.30 0.33
N LYS A 12 27.69 -1.71 1.58
CA LYS A 12 28.36 -2.86 2.19
C LYS A 12 27.72 -4.17 1.73
N GLU A 13 28.51 -5.23 1.67
CA GLU A 13 28.00 -6.59 1.45
C GLU A 13 27.74 -7.25 2.82
N ARG A 14 26.55 -7.83 3.00
CA ARG A 14 26.25 -8.73 4.12
C ARG A 14 26.14 -10.15 3.57
N GLU A 15 26.92 -11.06 4.14
CA GLU A 15 26.80 -12.48 3.84
C GLU A 15 25.57 -13.02 4.55
N ILE A 16 24.58 -13.48 3.79
CA ILE A 16 23.37 -14.05 4.38
C ILE A 16 23.60 -15.53 4.59
N SER A 17 23.81 -15.89 5.85
CA SER A 17 23.88 -17.26 6.31
C SER A 17 23.24 -17.37 7.70
N GLY A 18 22.84 -18.58 8.08
CA GLY A 18 22.42 -18.83 9.46
C GLY A 18 21.18 -19.72 9.59
N TYR A 19 20.25 -19.65 8.65
CA TYR A 19 19.05 -20.48 8.67
C TYR A 19 19.23 -21.71 7.79
N ILE A 20 19.03 -22.89 8.40
CA ILE A 20 18.98 -24.17 7.71
C ILE A 20 17.56 -24.74 7.82
N TYR A 21 16.94 -24.99 6.67
CA TYR A 21 15.60 -25.59 6.63
C TYR A 21 15.59 -27.02 7.17
N SER A 22 14.60 -27.32 8.01
CA SER A 22 14.17 -28.68 8.30
C SER A 22 12.67 -28.82 8.10
N ALA A 23 12.23 -29.94 7.52
CA ALA A 23 10.81 -30.24 7.53
C ALA A 23 10.36 -30.57 8.97
N PRO A 24 9.18 -30.10 9.40
CA PRO A 24 8.66 -30.41 10.72
C PRO A 24 8.51 -31.93 10.90
N ARG A 25 8.83 -32.42 12.10
CA ARG A 25 8.64 -33.85 12.43
C ARG A 25 7.14 -34.16 12.51
N SER A 26 6.76 -35.38 12.17
CA SER A 26 5.34 -35.79 12.14
C SER A 26 4.66 -35.81 13.50
N ASP A 27 5.42 -35.79 14.60
CA ASP A 27 4.95 -35.83 15.97
C ASP A 27 4.81 -34.44 16.62
N VAL A 28 5.14 -33.39 15.89
CA VAL A 28 5.01 -32.00 16.36
C VAL A 28 3.54 -31.59 16.40
N LYS A 29 3.16 -30.82 17.43
CA LYS A 29 1.83 -30.23 17.53
C LYS A 29 1.65 -29.18 16.42
N SER A 30 0.62 -29.36 15.60
CA SER A 30 0.23 -28.37 14.60
C SER A 30 -0.69 -27.34 15.23
N TYR A 31 -0.45 -26.07 14.91
CA TYR A 31 -1.35 -24.99 15.24
C TYR A 31 -2.68 -25.17 14.54
N SER A 32 -3.77 -24.94 15.28
CA SER A 32 -5.11 -24.81 14.76
C SER A 32 -5.88 -23.80 15.61
N SER A 33 -6.25 -22.66 15.03
CA SER A 33 -7.15 -21.72 15.71
C SER A 33 -8.56 -22.28 15.77
N SER A 34 -9.19 -22.16 16.93
CA SER A 34 -10.64 -22.30 17.10
C SER A 34 -11.29 -21.02 17.65
N ARG A 35 -10.49 -19.98 17.90
CA ARG A 35 -10.90 -18.80 18.64
C ARG A 35 -11.59 -17.77 17.74
N TYR A 36 -11.07 -17.55 16.54
CA TYR A 36 -11.60 -16.59 15.58
C TYR A 36 -11.87 -17.24 14.22
N THR A 37 -13.02 -16.94 13.63
CA THR A 37 -13.30 -17.25 12.22
C THR A 37 -12.65 -16.21 11.31
N ALA A 38 -12.48 -16.53 10.01
CA ALA A 38 -11.84 -15.61 9.07
C ALA A 38 -12.53 -14.22 8.99
N SER A 39 -13.85 -14.18 9.17
CA SER A 39 -14.65 -12.94 9.18
C SER A 39 -14.59 -12.16 10.50
N GLN A 40 -13.98 -12.73 11.54
CA GLN A 40 -13.83 -12.10 12.86
C GLN A 40 -12.40 -11.63 13.11
N LEU A 41 -11.47 -11.88 12.19
CA LEU A 41 -10.11 -11.38 12.31
C LEU A 41 -10.12 -9.87 12.05
N PRO A 42 -9.39 -9.07 12.86
CA PRO A 42 -9.22 -7.66 12.56
C PRO A 42 -8.51 -7.49 11.21
N ARG A 43 -8.70 -6.34 10.57
CA ARG A 43 -8.01 -6.01 9.31
C ARG A 43 -6.52 -5.77 9.54
N LYS A 44 -6.12 -5.40 10.75
CA LYS A 44 -4.77 -4.97 11.11
C LYS A 44 -4.42 -5.43 12.53
N VAL A 45 -3.22 -5.97 12.70
CA VAL A 45 -2.66 -6.39 13.99
C VAL A 45 -1.22 -5.93 14.07
N ASP A 46 -0.86 -5.28 15.17
CA ASP A 46 0.51 -4.85 15.43
C ASP A 46 0.97 -5.26 16.84
N LEU A 47 1.97 -6.16 16.91
CA LEU A 47 2.56 -6.62 18.17
C LEU A 47 3.84 -5.85 18.55
N ARG A 48 4.30 -4.89 17.73
CA ARG A 48 5.52 -4.09 17.99
C ARG A 48 5.54 -3.39 19.36
N PRO A 49 4.43 -2.88 19.94
CA PRO A 49 4.47 -2.24 21.25
C PRO A 49 5.00 -3.11 22.39
N TYR A 50 4.93 -4.44 22.23
CA TYR A 50 5.41 -5.42 23.22
C TYR A 50 6.75 -6.06 22.80
N MET A 51 7.37 -5.61 21.72
CA MET A 51 8.69 -6.07 21.31
C MET A 51 9.80 -5.34 22.10
N THR A 52 10.93 -6.02 22.25
CA THR A 52 12.21 -5.45 22.66
C THR A 52 12.91 -4.74 21.50
N ALA A 53 13.93 -3.93 21.79
CA ALA A 53 14.77 -3.25 20.81
C ALA A 53 15.31 -4.18 19.69
N VAL A 54 15.47 -3.69 18.46
CA VAL A 54 15.87 -4.57 17.34
C VAL A 54 17.37 -4.92 17.38
N GLU A 55 17.63 -6.21 17.40
CA GLU A 55 18.97 -6.78 17.50
C GLU A 55 19.79 -6.69 16.20
N ASP A 56 21.13 -6.63 16.32
CA ASP A 56 22.05 -6.83 15.18
C ASP A 56 22.88 -8.11 15.35
N GLN A 57 22.67 -9.08 14.47
CA GLN A 57 23.45 -10.32 14.42
C GLN A 57 24.86 -10.14 13.84
N GLY A 58 25.17 -8.96 13.30
CA GLY A 58 26.46 -8.68 12.64
C GLY A 58 26.85 -9.75 11.61
N GLN A 59 28.05 -10.29 11.74
CA GLN A 59 28.63 -11.31 10.85
C GLN A 59 28.53 -12.75 11.40
N VAL A 60 27.66 -12.99 12.38
CA VAL A 60 27.39 -14.34 12.89
C VAL A 60 26.15 -14.90 12.20
N GLY A 61 26.18 -16.17 11.80
CA GLY A 61 25.03 -16.87 11.20
C GLY A 61 23.94 -17.22 12.21
N SER A 62 23.59 -16.30 13.13
CA SER A 62 22.70 -16.54 14.26
C SER A 62 21.25 -16.10 14.05
N CYS A 63 20.79 -15.90 12.81
CA CYS A 63 19.45 -15.36 12.53
C CYS A 63 18.31 -16.17 13.17
N THR A 64 18.41 -17.50 13.16
CA THR A 64 17.47 -18.39 13.86
C THR A 64 17.40 -18.11 15.35
N ALA A 65 18.55 -17.93 16.00
CA ALA A 65 18.63 -17.60 17.43
C ALA A 65 18.09 -16.20 17.73
N ASN A 66 18.27 -15.23 16.83
CA ASN A 66 17.72 -13.88 16.99
C ASN A 66 16.18 -13.89 16.87
N ALA A 67 15.64 -14.60 15.88
CA ALA A 67 14.19 -14.72 15.71
C ALA A 67 13.52 -15.44 16.89
N VAL A 68 14.15 -16.51 17.40
CA VAL A 68 13.68 -17.25 18.57
C VAL A 68 13.81 -16.43 19.86
N ALA A 69 14.91 -15.68 20.03
CA ALA A 69 15.07 -14.75 21.15
C ALA A 69 13.97 -13.70 21.16
N GLY A 70 13.75 -12.98 20.06
CA GLY A 70 12.72 -11.93 19.99
C GLY A 70 11.31 -12.45 20.27
N ALA A 71 10.99 -13.68 19.87
CA ALA A 71 9.71 -14.31 20.22
C ALA A 71 9.60 -14.59 21.73
N TYR A 72 10.69 -15.08 22.34
CA TYR A 72 10.73 -15.38 23.77
C TYR A 72 10.65 -14.10 24.61
N GLU A 73 11.39 -13.07 24.23
CA GLU A 73 11.41 -11.77 24.90
C GLU A 73 10.04 -11.10 24.85
N TYR A 74 9.36 -11.16 23.70
CA TYR A 74 7.97 -10.70 23.58
C TYR A 74 7.06 -11.43 24.57
N LEU A 75 7.15 -12.76 24.68
CA LEU A 75 6.33 -13.53 25.62
C LEU A 75 6.59 -13.11 27.06
N VAL A 76 7.87 -12.95 27.44
CA VAL A 76 8.26 -12.50 28.78
C VAL A 76 7.71 -11.11 29.08
N LYS A 77 7.99 -10.14 28.19
CA LYS A 77 7.55 -8.75 28.34
C LYS A 77 6.03 -8.64 28.46
N LYS A 78 5.31 -9.35 27.60
CA LYS A 78 3.84 -9.37 27.60
C LYS A 78 3.25 -10.08 28.82
N ASN A 79 3.68 -11.30 29.13
CA ASN A 79 3.07 -12.09 30.21
C ASN A 79 3.40 -11.55 31.60
N GLN A 80 4.59 -10.98 31.78
CA GLN A 80 5.03 -10.43 33.06
C GLN A 80 4.72 -8.94 33.21
N GLY A 81 4.19 -8.29 32.15
CA GLY A 81 3.88 -6.86 32.15
C GLY A 81 5.10 -5.99 32.46
N LEU A 82 6.28 -6.38 31.94
CA LEU A 82 7.53 -5.68 32.23
C LEU A 82 7.59 -4.36 31.47
N GLU A 83 7.94 -3.29 32.18
CA GLU A 83 8.27 -2.00 31.56
C GLU A 83 9.71 -1.99 31.00
N GLU A 84 10.61 -2.79 31.57
CA GLU A 84 11.99 -2.92 31.13
C GLU A 84 12.16 -4.11 30.19
N ASP A 85 12.98 -3.93 29.15
CA ASP A 85 13.34 -5.00 28.22
C ASP A 85 14.18 -6.09 28.93
N TYR A 86 13.82 -7.34 28.68
CA TYR A 86 14.57 -8.50 29.15
C TYR A 86 15.16 -9.24 27.94
N ASP A 87 16.45 -9.05 27.71
CA ASP A 87 17.14 -9.67 26.58
C ASP A 87 17.70 -11.06 26.95
N VAL A 88 17.39 -12.05 26.12
CA VAL A 88 17.94 -13.41 26.28
C VAL A 88 19.19 -13.61 25.43
N SER A 89 20.12 -14.43 25.91
CA SER A 89 21.38 -14.63 25.22
C SER A 89 21.21 -15.35 23.89
N ARG A 90 21.34 -14.59 22.80
CA ARG A 90 21.28 -15.10 21.43
C ARG A 90 22.42 -16.09 21.15
N LEU A 91 23.59 -15.87 21.75
CA LEU A 91 24.72 -16.79 21.63
C LEU A 91 24.50 -18.10 22.39
N PHE A 92 23.82 -18.08 23.54
CA PHE A 92 23.44 -19.31 24.26
C PHE A 92 22.51 -20.16 23.39
N ILE A 93 21.46 -19.53 22.84
CA ILE A 93 20.51 -20.18 21.93
C ILE A 93 21.24 -20.72 20.70
N TYR A 94 22.09 -19.91 20.07
CA TYR A 94 22.83 -20.32 18.88
C TYR A 94 23.85 -21.44 19.14
N TYR A 95 24.52 -21.43 20.29
CA TYR A 95 25.41 -22.51 20.71
C TYR A 95 24.63 -23.82 20.90
N GLY A 96 23.54 -23.79 21.68
CA GLY A 96 22.75 -24.98 22.00
C GLY A 96 22.11 -25.60 20.76
N ALA A 97 21.55 -24.78 19.86
CA ALA A 97 20.98 -25.25 18.61
C ALA A 97 22.02 -25.97 17.73
N ARG A 98 23.24 -25.43 17.61
CA ARG A 98 24.33 -26.10 16.87
C ARG A 98 24.84 -27.37 17.56
N ALA A 99 24.89 -27.36 18.89
CA ALA A 99 25.36 -28.50 19.68
C ALA A 99 24.47 -29.75 19.52
N LYS A 100 23.16 -29.59 19.30
CA LYS A 100 22.23 -30.69 18.97
C LYS A 100 22.66 -31.49 17.73
N ARG A 101 23.45 -30.89 16.83
CA ARG A 101 23.97 -31.52 15.60
C ARG A 101 25.49 -31.68 15.61
N GLY A 102 26.18 -31.39 16.71
CA GLY A 102 27.64 -31.46 16.83
C GLY A 102 28.40 -30.42 15.98
N ASN A 103 27.77 -29.26 15.72
CA ASN A 103 28.32 -28.18 14.91
C ASN A 103 28.70 -26.94 15.73
N GLU A 104 28.77 -27.03 17.07
CA GLU A 104 28.99 -25.90 17.98
C GLU A 104 30.33 -25.16 17.77
N ARG A 105 31.28 -25.79 17.07
CA ARG A 105 32.60 -25.21 16.73
C ARG A 105 32.69 -24.59 15.34
N LYS A 106 31.57 -24.46 14.64
CA LYS A 106 31.50 -23.87 13.31
C LYS A 106 30.35 -22.88 13.23
N ASP A 107 30.53 -21.85 12.42
CA ASP A 107 29.46 -20.90 12.13
C ASP A 107 28.76 -21.35 10.84
N THR A 108 27.84 -22.31 10.97
CA THR A 108 27.14 -22.92 9.83
C THR A 108 25.68 -22.53 9.75
N GLY A 109 25.21 -21.71 10.68
CA GLY A 109 23.80 -21.59 10.99
C GLY A 109 23.26 -22.72 11.85
N SER A 110 21.97 -22.66 12.13
CA SER A 110 21.21 -23.68 12.87
C SER A 110 19.80 -23.84 12.29
N PHE A 111 19.04 -24.77 12.88
CA PHE A 111 17.66 -25.04 12.54
C PHE A 111 16.74 -24.35 13.56
N ILE A 112 15.59 -23.80 13.11
CA ILE A 112 14.61 -23.16 14.01
C ILE A 112 14.14 -24.16 15.06
N CYS A 113 13.81 -25.39 14.64
CA CYS A 113 13.38 -26.45 15.55
C CYS A 113 14.43 -26.81 16.63
N ASP A 114 15.72 -26.87 16.28
CA ASP A 114 16.77 -27.18 17.26
C ASP A 114 16.92 -26.04 18.30
N ALA A 115 16.66 -24.79 17.92
CA ALA A 115 16.65 -23.65 18.84
C ALA A 115 15.41 -23.64 19.74
N ILE A 116 14.23 -23.96 19.21
CA ILE A 116 12.99 -24.11 19.99
C ILE A 116 13.11 -25.27 20.98
N GLU A 117 13.56 -26.44 20.54
CA GLU A 117 13.76 -27.61 21.41
C GLU A 117 14.79 -27.32 22.52
N LEU A 118 15.78 -26.44 22.28
CA LEU A 118 16.69 -25.99 23.34
C LEU A 118 15.93 -25.21 24.41
N LEU A 119 15.02 -24.30 24.02
CA LEU A 119 14.22 -23.54 24.97
C LEU A 119 13.28 -24.45 25.79
N GLU A 120 12.75 -25.52 25.19
CA GLU A 120 11.92 -26.52 25.90
C GLU A 120 12.74 -27.36 26.89
N GLU A 121 13.91 -27.84 26.47
CA GLU A 121 14.71 -28.77 27.27
C GLU A 121 15.57 -28.07 28.32
N VAL A 122 16.14 -26.93 27.97
CA VAL A 122 17.19 -26.21 28.72
C VAL A 122 16.74 -24.82 29.11
N GLY A 123 16.04 -24.09 28.23
CA GLY A 123 15.67 -22.68 28.41
C GLY A 123 16.72 -21.72 27.85
N ALA A 124 16.69 -20.46 28.26
CA ALA A 124 17.67 -19.43 27.88
C ALA A 124 18.08 -18.57 29.07
N CYS A 125 19.38 -18.25 29.18
CA CYS A 125 19.87 -17.28 30.14
C CYS A 125 19.76 -15.86 29.59
N SER A 126 19.88 -14.85 30.45
CA SER A 126 19.97 -13.45 30.04
C SER A 126 21.21 -13.19 29.16
N GLU A 127 21.09 -12.24 28.23
CA GLU A 127 22.22 -11.73 27.48
C GLU A 127 23.26 -11.02 28.37
N TYR A 128 22.89 -10.58 29.57
CA TYR A 128 23.86 -10.10 30.57
C TYR A 128 24.83 -11.21 31.02
N THR A 129 24.32 -12.41 31.27
CA THR A 129 25.11 -13.57 31.72
C THR A 129 25.99 -14.13 30.60
N TRP A 130 25.49 -14.10 29.37
CA TRP A 130 26.25 -14.50 28.20
C TRP A 130 26.13 -13.48 27.05
N PRO A 131 26.95 -12.41 27.07
CA PRO A 131 26.84 -11.29 26.14
C PRO A 131 27.06 -11.64 24.69
N TYR A 132 26.36 -10.94 23.81
CA TYR A 132 26.55 -11.05 22.38
C TYR A 132 27.96 -10.63 21.97
N SER A 133 28.55 -11.37 21.03
CA SER A 133 29.86 -11.06 20.47
C SER A 133 30.01 -11.68 19.08
N GLU A 134 30.47 -10.87 18.14
CA GLU A 134 30.86 -11.35 16.80
C GLU A 134 32.20 -12.11 16.81
N ASN A 135 32.94 -12.06 17.92
CA ASN A 135 34.22 -12.75 18.04
C ASN A 135 34.00 -14.27 18.02
N LYS A 136 34.50 -14.92 16.95
CA LYS A 136 34.36 -16.37 16.76
C LYS A 136 34.91 -17.19 17.93
N SER A 137 35.86 -16.68 18.72
CA SER A 137 36.31 -17.38 19.93
C SER A 137 35.22 -17.49 20.99
N VAL A 138 34.33 -16.51 21.09
CA VAL A 138 33.16 -16.51 21.98
C VAL A 138 32.02 -17.32 21.36
N VAL A 139 31.75 -17.13 20.06
CA VAL A 139 30.70 -17.87 19.32
C VAL A 139 30.89 -19.39 19.39
N PHE A 140 32.13 -19.88 19.46
CA PHE A 140 32.45 -21.32 19.54
C PHE A 140 32.71 -21.82 20.97
N GLN A 141 32.63 -20.92 21.96
CA GLN A 141 32.85 -21.25 23.35
C GLN A 141 31.58 -21.86 23.94
N LYS A 142 31.75 -22.93 24.73
CA LYS A 142 30.67 -23.47 25.55
C LYS A 142 30.29 -22.42 26.62
N PRO A 143 29.00 -22.10 26.79
CA PRO A 143 28.53 -21.26 27.89
C PRO A 143 28.98 -21.78 29.26
N SER A 144 29.08 -20.88 30.23
CA SER A 144 29.41 -21.22 31.62
C SER A 144 28.34 -22.12 32.23
N ASP A 145 28.69 -22.88 33.28
CA ASP A 145 27.71 -23.68 34.01
C ASP A 145 26.64 -22.77 34.67
N GLU A 146 27.01 -21.55 35.08
CA GLU A 146 26.09 -20.50 35.55
C GLU A 146 25.03 -20.14 34.50
N ALA A 147 25.41 -19.97 33.23
CA ALA A 147 24.46 -19.72 32.16
C ALA A 147 23.48 -20.89 31.95
N PHE A 148 23.94 -22.13 32.10
CA PHE A 148 23.05 -23.30 32.04
C PHE A 148 22.12 -23.41 33.25
N GLU A 149 22.58 -23.03 34.44
CA GLU A 149 21.75 -22.98 35.65
C GLU A 149 20.64 -21.93 35.52
N GLU A 150 20.98 -20.70 35.12
CA GLU A 150 19.99 -19.64 34.87
C GLU A 150 19.00 -20.00 33.76
N ALA A 151 19.49 -20.57 32.65
CA ALA A 151 18.63 -21.00 31.56
C ALA A 151 17.57 -22.00 32.02
N SER A 152 17.92 -22.89 32.97
CA SER A 152 17.01 -23.94 33.45
C SER A 152 15.76 -23.41 34.17
N GLU A 153 15.78 -22.15 34.59
CA GLU A 153 14.66 -21.44 35.22
C GLU A 153 13.72 -20.79 34.19
N HIS A 154 14.14 -20.68 32.92
CA HIS A 154 13.52 -19.88 31.86
C HIS A 154 13.21 -20.72 30.63
N LYS A 155 12.34 -21.74 30.80
CA LYS A 155 11.93 -22.65 29.73
C LYS A 155 10.60 -22.23 29.13
N ILE A 156 10.43 -22.49 27.83
CA ILE A 156 9.09 -22.43 27.23
C ILE A 156 8.31 -23.71 27.56
N THR A 157 6.99 -23.60 27.55
CA THR A 157 6.12 -24.73 27.89
C THR A 157 5.72 -25.53 26.66
N GLU A 158 5.48 -24.86 25.53
CA GLU A 158 4.99 -25.50 24.32
C GLU A 158 5.43 -24.74 23.06
N ALA A 159 5.63 -25.46 21.97
CA ALA A 159 5.79 -24.92 20.63
C ALA A 159 4.87 -25.63 19.64
N GLU A 160 4.35 -24.86 18.67
CA GLU A 160 3.45 -25.38 17.65
C GLU A 160 3.94 -25.00 16.26
N HIS A 161 3.88 -25.97 15.35
CA HIS A 161 4.15 -25.75 13.94
C HIS A 161 2.94 -25.08 13.28
N ILE A 162 3.14 -23.98 12.57
CA ILE A 162 2.05 -23.25 11.90
C ILE A 162 2.03 -23.52 10.39
N PRO A 163 0.87 -23.92 9.81
CA PRO A 163 0.74 -24.05 8.37
C PRO A 163 1.00 -22.72 7.64
N THR A 164 1.66 -22.78 6.48
CA THR A 164 1.82 -21.63 5.58
C THR A 164 0.52 -21.32 4.85
N THR A 165 -0.44 -20.75 5.57
CA THR A 165 -1.69 -20.20 5.03
C THR A 165 -1.96 -18.85 5.65
N LEU A 166 -2.51 -17.93 4.84
CA LEU A 166 -2.79 -16.56 5.28
C LEU A 166 -3.70 -16.56 6.52
N GLN A 167 -4.75 -17.39 6.50
CA GLN A 167 -5.67 -17.52 7.62
C GLN A 167 -4.98 -17.98 8.90
N ALA A 168 -4.12 -19.02 8.85
CA ALA A 168 -3.46 -19.52 10.05
C ALA A 168 -2.55 -18.47 10.67
N TRP A 169 -1.75 -17.79 9.84
CA TRP A 169 -0.84 -16.74 10.30
C TRP A 169 -1.57 -15.55 10.89
N LYS A 170 -2.62 -15.06 10.21
CA LYS A 170 -3.45 -13.97 10.74
C LYS A 170 -4.13 -14.36 12.05
N SER A 171 -4.66 -15.58 12.17
CA SER A 171 -5.24 -16.06 13.42
C SER A 171 -4.23 -16.12 14.56
N ALA A 172 -3.02 -16.64 14.31
CA ALA A 172 -1.98 -16.70 15.34
C ALA A 172 -1.56 -15.30 15.80
N LEU A 173 -1.37 -14.37 14.87
CA LEU A 173 -1.03 -12.98 15.18
C LEU A 173 -2.16 -12.27 15.93
N ALA A 174 -3.42 -12.44 15.52
CA ALA A 174 -4.59 -11.88 16.21
C ALA A 174 -4.81 -12.47 17.61
N GLU A 175 -4.41 -13.72 17.83
CA GLU A 175 -4.34 -14.33 19.17
C GLU A 175 -3.14 -13.81 19.99
N GLY A 176 -2.26 -13.02 19.38
CA GLY A 176 -1.10 -12.41 20.02
C GLY A 176 0.15 -13.28 20.01
N PHE A 177 0.28 -14.22 19.07
CA PHE A 177 1.47 -15.06 18.91
C PHE A 177 2.32 -14.62 17.72
N PRO A 178 3.52 -14.05 17.96
CA PRO A 178 4.51 -13.84 16.91
C PRO A 178 4.93 -15.16 16.28
N ILE A 179 5.23 -15.14 14.98
CA ILE A 179 5.56 -16.33 14.20
C ILE A 179 7.04 -16.31 13.83
N ILE A 180 7.79 -17.27 14.35
CA ILE A 180 9.18 -17.50 13.95
C ILE A 180 9.15 -18.24 12.62
N PHE A 181 9.82 -17.74 11.58
CA PHE A 181 9.76 -18.37 10.27
C PHE A 181 11.07 -18.29 9.50
N GLY A 182 11.26 -19.27 8.62
CA GLY A 182 12.34 -19.29 7.64
C GLY A 182 11.85 -19.02 6.22
N ILE A 183 12.53 -18.11 5.51
CA ILE A 183 12.19 -17.70 4.15
C ILE A 183 13.42 -17.62 3.24
N SER A 184 13.20 -17.75 1.93
CA SER A 184 14.22 -17.53 0.91
C SER A 184 14.33 -16.04 0.59
N LEU A 185 15.52 -15.47 0.73
CA LEU A 185 15.83 -14.07 0.38
C LEU A 185 16.45 -13.99 -1.01
N PHE A 186 16.03 -13.02 -1.81
CA PHE A 186 16.59 -12.74 -3.13
C PHE A 186 17.46 -11.49 -3.12
N ASN A 187 18.15 -11.19 -4.23
CA ASN A 187 19.04 -10.03 -4.27
C ASN A 187 18.27 -8.71 -4.18
N SER A 188 16.99 -8.70 -4.56
CA SER A 188 16.06 -7.59 -4.38
C SER A 188 15.72 -7.29 -2.92
N PHE A 189 15.94 -8.22 -1.98
CA PHE A 189 15.42 -8.11 -0.61
C PHE A 189 15.87 -6.83 0.12
N ASP A 190 17.11 -6.41 -0.09
CA ASP A 190 17.71 -5.22 0.54
C ASP A 190 17.85 -4.05 -0.46
N LYS A 191 17.16 -4.15 -1.61
CA LYS A 191 16.97 -3.04 -2.55
C LYS A 191 15.63 -2.38 -2.28
N GLN A 192 15.38 -2.13 -1.00
CA GLN A 192 14.15 -1.52 -0.53
C GLN A 192 14.12 -0.08 -1.07
N ARG A 193 13.14 0.23 -1.93
CA ARG A 193 12.91 1.59 -2.43
C ARG A 193 12.35 2.50 -1.32
N ARG A 194 11.54 1.90 -0.45
CA ARG A 194 11.04 2.45 0.82
C ARG A 194 11.66 1.67 1.97
N ARG A 195 12.11 2.34 3.04
CA ARG A 195 12.63 1.67 4.24
C ARG A 195 11.70 0.57 4.72
N GLY A 196 12.23 -0.64 4.87
CA GLY A 196 11.50 -1.81 5.35
C GLY A 196 10.65 -2.51 4.29
N PHE A 197 10.23 -1.86 3.21
CA PHE A 197 9.36 -2.51 2.22
C PHE A 197 10.15 -3.45 1.31
N VAL A 198 9.89 -4.75 1.43
CA VAL A 198 10.64 -5.78 0.70
C VAL A 198 10.02 -5.99 -0.67
N PRO A 199 10.77 -5.75 -1.77
CA PRO A 199 10.27 -6.00 -3.11
C PRO A 199 10.00 -7.49 -3.31
N ASN A 200 8.91 -7.79 -4.01
CA ASN A 200 8.65 -9.14 -4.49
C ASN A 200 9.81 -9.60 -5.39
N PRO A 201 10.23 -10.88 -5.31
CA PRO A 201 11.29 -11.38 -6.16
C PRO A 201 10.85 -11.39 -7.62
N SER A 202 11.70 -10.87 -8.50
CA SER A 202 11.44 -10.89 -9.93
C SER A 202 11.37 -12.33 -10.46
N SER A 203 10.63 -12.56 -11.53
CA SER A 203 10.58 -13.86 -12.22
C SER A 203 11.96 -14.34 -12.68
N ASN A 204 12.89 -13.42 -12.95
CA ASN A 204 14.30 -13.73 -13.22
C ASN A 204 15.07 -14.21 -11.99
N GLU A 205 14.86 -13.61 -10.81
CA GLU A 205 15.50 -14.07 -9.56
C GLU A 205 14.94 -15.41 -9.10
N ALA A 206 13.61 -15.56 -9.16
CA ALA A 206 12.92 -16.79 -8.82
C ALA A 206 13.37 -17.96 -9.71
N SER A 207 13.54 -17.75 -11.02
CA SER A 207 13.95 -18.79 -11.98
C SER A 207 15.43 -19.17 -11.91
N ARG A 208 16.32 -18.24 -11.51
CA ARG A 208 17.76 -18.50 -11.37
C ARG A 208 18.10 -19.34 -10.14
N GLY A 209 17.17 -19.53 -9.21
CA GLY A 209 17.37 -20.31 -7.98
C GLY A 209 18.48 -19.77 -7.07
N SER A 210 18.93 -18.54 -7.30
CA SER A 210 19.95 -17.88 -6.51
C SER A 210 19.26 -17.11 -5.38
N HIS A 211 19.19 -17.74 -4.21
CA HIS A 211 18.59 -17.17 -3.01
C HIS A 211 19.40 -17.57 -1.78
N ALA A 212 19.37 -16.74 -0.74
CA ALA A 212 19.79 -17.13 0.60
C ALA A 212 18.60 -17.64 1.41
N SER A 213 18.88 -18.28 2.53
CA SER A 213 17.87 -18.67 3.51
C SER A 213 18.09 -17.82 4.76
N HIS A 214 17.03 -17.18 5.26
CA HIS A 214 17.06 -16.36 6.47
C HIS A 214 15.88 -16.67 7.38
N ALA A 215 16.06 -16.46 8.68
CA ALA A 215 15.00 -16.61 9.68
C ALA A 215 14.71 -15.26 10.34
N MET A 216 13.42 -14.95 10.46
CA MET A 216 12.89 -13.69 10.99
C MET A 216 11.66 -13.95 11.86
N LEU A 217 11.15 -12.89 12.49
CA LEU A 217 9.97 -12.96 13.35
C LEU A 217 8.84 -12.11 12.75
N CYS A 218 7.70 -12.72 12.45
CA CYS A 218 6.51 -11.99 12.02
C CYS A 218 5.71 -11.56 13.26
N VAL A 219 5.36 -10.27 13.29
CA VAL A 219 4.86 -9.58 14.48
C VAL A 219 3.56 -8.81 14.22
N GLY A 220 2.96 -8.96 13.04
CA GLY A 220 1.74 -8.26 12.69
C GLY A 220 1.37 -8.43 11.23
N TYR A 221 0.24 -7.85 10.85
CA TYR A 221 -0.22 -7.81 9.47
C TYR A 221 -1.13 -6.60 9.24
N SER A 222 -1.25 -6.21 7.98
CA SER A 222 -2.21 -5.22 7.49
C SER A 222 -2.89 -5.75 6.23
N ASP A 223 -4.21 -5.90 6.25
CA ASP A 223 -5.01 -6.29 5.09
C ASP A 223 -5.14 -5.17 4.06
N VAL A 224 -5.08 -3.92 4.52
CA VAL A 224 -5.10 -2.72 3.67
C VAL A 224 -3.88 -2.77 2.76
N ASP A 225 -2.69 -2.87 3.36
CA ASP A 225 -1.41 -2.91 2.63
C ASP A 225 -1.10 -4.31 2.04
N ARG A 226 -1.87 -5.33 2.43
CA ARG A 226 -1.64 -6.75 2.13
C ARG A 226 -0.21 -7.22 2.47
N VAL A 227 0.32 -6.78 3.61
CA VAL A 227 1.67 -7.14 4.10
C VAL A 227 1.65 -7.75 5.50
N PHE A 228 2.70 -8.53 5.78
CA PHE A 228 3.10 -8.88 7.13
C PHE A 228 4.14 -7.89 7.65
N ILE A 229 4.02 -7.53 8.93
CA ILE A 229 5.03 -6.79 9.69
C ILE A 229 6.04 -7.80 10.22
N VAL A 230 7.32 -7.59 9.92
CA VAL A 230 8.39 -8.55 10.22
C VAL A 230 9.54 -7.86 10.93
N ARG A 231 9.94 -8.37 12.09
CA ARG A 231 11.16 -7.98 12.80
C ARG A 231 12.36 -8.72 12.21
N ASN A 232 13.33 -7.98 11.72
CA ASN A 232 14.62 -8.52 11.28
C ASN A 232 15.64 -8.46 12.45
N SER A 233 16.88 -8.87 12.18
CA SER A 233 17.98 -8.89 13.17
C SER A 233 19.26 -8.23 12.62
N TRP A 234 19.10 -7.16 11.84
CA TRP A 234 20.21 -6.42 11.21
C TRP A 234 20.40 -5.01 11.80
N GLY A 235 19.94 -4.81 13.03
CA GLY A 235 19.96 -3.57 13.77
C GLY A 235 18.88 -2.57 13.35
N GLU A 236 18.59 -1.62 14.24
CA GLU A 236 17.55 -0.60 14.07
C GLU A 236 17.79 0.34 12.88
N ARG A 237 19.04 0.47 12.41
CA ARG A 237 19.36 1.32 11.25
C ARG A 237 19.00 0.68 9.91
N TRP A 238 18.50 -0.54 9.92
CA TRP A 238 18.14 -1.27 8.71
C TRP A 238 16.63 -1.31 8.53
N GLY A 239 16.16 -1.17 7.29
CA GLY A 239 14.73 -1.16 7.01
C GLY A 239 14.03 -0.03 7.74
N ASP A 240 12.83 -0.30 8.25
CA ASP A 240 12.06 0.61 9.07
C ASP A 240 12.32 0.32 10.55
N HIS A 241 13.27 1.02 11.16
CA HIS A 241 13.68 0.80 12.56
C HIS A 241 14.04 -0.67 12.91
N GLY A 242 14.58 -1.42 11.95
CA GLY A 242 14.91 -2.85 12.10
C GLY A 242 13.79 -3.81 11.67
N TYR A 243 12.63 -3.27 11.28
CA TYR A 243 11.49 -3.99 10.73
C TYR A 243 11.44 -3.92 9.22
N CYS A 244 10.68 -4.85 8.64
CA CYS A 244 10.35 -4.87 7.24
C CYS A 244 8.90 -5.32 6.99
N TYR A 245 8.38 -4.94 5.84
CA TYR A 245 7.04 -5.23 5.37
C TYR A 245 7.16 -6.18 4.18
N ILE A 246 6.58 -7.37 4.30
CA ILE A 246 6.67 -8.41 3.27
C ILE A 246 5.27 -8.77 2.82
N SER A 247 5.01 -8.67 1.52
CA SER A 247 3.70 -8.96 0.93
C SER A 247 3.19 -10.36 1.30
N TYR A 248 1.87 -10.50 1.39
CA TYR A 248 1.21 -11.79 1.57
C TYR A 248 1.63 -12.79 0.48
N ASP A 249 1.76 -12.32 -0.76
CA ASP A 249 2.10 -13.16 -1.91
C ASP A 249 3.52 -13.72 -1.80
N TYR A 250 4.49 -12.94 -1.33
CA TYR A 250 5.84 -13.44 -1.07
C TYR A 250 5.82 -14.42 0.10
N MET A 251 5.28 -14.00 1.26
CA MET A 251 5.32 -14.79 2.49
C MET A 251 4.60 -16.13 2.38
N MET A 252 3.49 -16.18 1.64
CA MET A 252 2.66 -17.38 1.45
C MET A 252 3.08 -18.23 0.25
N ASN A 253 4.08 -17.80 -0.54
CA ASN A 253 4.59 -18.58 -1.66
C ASN A 253 5.38 -19.79 -1.17
N LYS A 254 4.87 -20.99 -1.44
CA LYS A 254 5.47 -22.27 -1.02
C LYS A 254 6.87 -22.54 -1.59
N ASN A 255 7.26 -21.85 -2.67
CA ASN A 255 8.61 -21.96 -3.22
C ASN A 255 9.63 -21.16 -2.39
N TYR A 256 9.20 -20.11 -1.71
CA TYR A 256 10.07 -19.19 -0.96
C TYR A 256 10.00 -19.48 0.54
N ASN A 257 8.79 -19.70 1.06
CA ASN A 257 8.50 -20.16 2.41
C ASN A 257 8.13 -21.65 2.38
N LYS A 258 9.04 -22.50 2.85
CA LYS A 258 8.89 -23.96 2.83
C LYS A 258 8.09 -24.50 4.03
N GLY A 259 7.47 -23.61 4.81
CA GLY A 259 6.68 -23.95 5.98
C GLY A 259 7.49 -24.39 7.19
N ASP A 260 8.69 -23.85 7.38
CA ASP A 260 9.39 -23.95 8.67
C ASP A 260 8.99 -22.72 9.48
N SER A 261 7.83 -22.82 10.13
CA SER A 261 7.17 -21.70 10.80
C SER A 261 6.56 -22.20 12.11
N TRP A 262 6.76 -21.42 13.18
CA TRP A 262 6.51 -21.86 14.53
C TRP A 262 6.01 -20.72 15.41
N ILE A 263 5.15 -21.06 16.36
CA ILE A 263 4.83 -20.21 17.51
C ILE A 263 5.33 -20.90 18.78
N ILE A 264 5.63 -20.12 19.81
CA ILE A 264 6.00 -20.60 21.14
C ILE A 264 5.00 -20.06 22.18
N ARG A 265 4.79 -20.81 23.26
CA ARG A 265 3.84 -20.50 24.34
C ARG A 265 4.46 -20.70 25.72
N ASP A 266 3.92 -19.98 26.69
CA ASP A 266 4.18 -20.19 28.11
C ASP A 266 2.93 -20.69 28.85
N ALA A 267 3.08 -21.24 30.05
CA ALA A 267 2.02 -21.92 30.80
C ALA A 267 0.91 -21.00 31.31
N GLU A 268 1.17 -19.69 31.44
CA GLU A 268 0.22 -18.69 31.93
C GLU A 268 -0.23 -17.78 30.77
N GLU A 269 -1.23 -18.19 30.00
CA GLU A 269 -1.85 -17.32 28.98
C GLU A 269 -2.99 -16.49 29.58
N VAL A 270 -2.89 -15.16 29.41
CA VAL A 270 -3.99 -14.19 29.54
C VAL A 270 -4.76 -14.14 28.21
N GLU A 271 -6.05 -13.79 28.29
CA GLU A 271 -7.03 -13.79 27.21
C GLU A 271 -6.58 -13.02 25.94
N GLY A 272 -7.13 -13.39 24.77
CA GLY A 272 -6.78 -12.82 23.47
C GLY A 272 -6.88 -11.30 23.46
N ASN A 273 -5.93 -10.64 22.81
CA ASN A 273 -5.67 -9.22 23.03
C ASN A 273 -6.33 -8.34 21.96
N GLU A 274 -7.62 -8.06 22.14
CA GLU A 274 -8.36 -7.09 21.32
C GLU A 274 -7.70 -5.68 21.36
N ASP A 275 -6.88 -5.37 22.38
CA ASP A 275 -6.14 -4.10 22.50
C ASP A 275 -4.99 -3.95 21.46
N THR A 276 -4.64 -5.01 20.72
CA THR A 276 -3.68 -4.94 19.60
C THR A 276 -4.33 -4.82 18.23
N TRP A 277 -5.67 -4.78 18.21
CA TRP A 277 -6.43 -4.62 16.98
C TRP A 277 -6.54 -3.14 16.68
N LEU A 278 -6.13 -2.76 15.48
CA LEU A 278 -6.28 -1.40 14.99
C LEU A 278 -7.59 -1.37 14.21
N TYR A 279 -8.49 -0.46 14.61
CA TYR A 279 -9.85 -0.32 14.08
C TYR A 279 -9.98 0.84 13.08
N ASP A 280 -8.92 1.63 12.89
CA ASP A 280 -8.82 2.59 11.79
C ASP A 280 -8.68 1.88 10.44
N ASP A 281 -9.28 2.45 9.40
CA ASP A 281 -9.08 2.06 8.00
C ASP A 281 -7.87 2.81 7.40
N GLU A 282 -7.07 3.50 8.22
CA GLU A 282 -5.86 4.21 7.80
C GLU A 282 -4.72 3.24 7.46
N SER A 283 -4.14 3.47 6.29
CA SER A 283 -2.95 2.81 5.81
C SER A 283 -1.82 2.90 6.85
N VAL A 284 -1.03 1.82 7.04
CA VAL A 284 0.24 1.93 7.79
C VAL A 284 1.29 2.68 6.94
N LEU A 285 0.95 2.91 5.68
CA LEU A 285 1.80 3.38 4.61
C LEU A 285 1.15 4.64 4.00
N THR A 286 1.51 5.83 4.47
CA THR A 286 1.11 7.12 3.86
C THR A 286 1.03 7.06 2.33
N ASP A 287 -0.12 7.46 1.78
CA ASP A 287 -0.62 7.12 0.43
C ASP A 287 0.28 7.60 -0.72
N LEU A 288 0.91 8.77 -0.58
CA LEU A 288 1.93 9.30 -1.51
C LEU A 288 3.05 8.30 -1.81
N ASN A 289 3.43 7.45 -0.85
CA ASN A 289 4.58 6.55 -0.96
C ASN A 289 4.29 5.32 -1.85
N GLU A 290 3.04 4.89 -1.94
CA GLU A 290 2.66 3.76 -2.82
C GLU A 290 2.66 4.17 -4.29
N GLU A 291 2.34 5.43 -4.55
CA GLU A 291 2.19 5.96 -5.89
C GLU A 291 3.53 6.02 -6.65
N PHE A 292 4.55 6.62 -6.06
CA PHE A 292 5.89 6.62 -6.66
C PHE A 292 6.52 5.23 -6.72
N ALA A 293 6.12 4.31 -5.82
CA ALA A 293 6.61 2.93 -5.85
C ALA A 293 6.05 2.15 -7.05
N ASN A 294 4.83 2.49 -7.47
CA ASN A 294 4.11 1.87 -8.57
C ASN A 294 4.32 2.58 -9.92
N MET A 295 4.79 3.83 -9.89
CA MET A 295 5.19 4.58 -11.09
C MET A 295 6.31 3.86 -11.85
N ASP A 296 6.13 3.70 -13.15
CA ASP A 296 7.16 3.10 -14.00
C ASP A 296 8.36 4.05 -14.21
N GLU A 297 9.49 3.49 -14.63
CA GLU A 297 10.75 4.24 -14.68
C GLU A 297 10.77 5.34 -15.76
N GLU A 298 9.95 5.22 -16.82
CA GLU A 298 9.81 6.25 -17.86
C GLU A 298 9.01 7.44 -17.34
N THR A 299 7.88 7.16 -16.67
CA THR A 299 7.04 8.19 -16.04
C THR A 299 7.78 8.92 -14.91
N TRP A 300 8.56 8.20 -14.10
CA TRP A 300 9.38 8.79 -13.04
C TRP A 300 10.48 9.72 -13.58
N GLU A 301 11.20 9.29 -14.62
CA GLU A 301 12.23 10.13 -15.24
C GLU A 301 11.64 11.39 -15.88
N ALA A 302 10.47 11.28 -16.51
CA ALA A 302 9.73 12.42 -17.05
C ALA A 302 9.32 13.39 -15.94
N MET A 303 8.73 12.89 -14.85
CA MET A 303 8.32 13.70 -13.71
C MET A 303 9.50 14.49 -13.12
N ILE A 304 10.63 13.83 -12.87
CA ILE A 304 11.82 14.48 -12.28
C ILE A 304 12.43 15.51 -13.23
N ASP A 305 12.43 15.26 -14.55
CA ASP A 305 12.93 16.23 -15.54
C ASP A 305 12.01 17.45 -15.64
N SER A 306 10.69 17.23 -15.61
CA SER A 306 9.66 18.28 -15.64
C SER A 306 9.70 19.19 -14.40
N MET A 307 10.21 18.71 -13.27
CA MET A 307 10.35 19.51 -12.04
C MET A 307 11.44 20.59 -12.11
N GLY A 308 12.38 20.51 -13.06
CA GLY A 308 13.36 21.57 -13.31
C GLY A 308 14.22 21.96 -12.10
N ASP A 309 14.34 23.27 -11.83
CA ASP A 309 15.19 23.83 -10.77
C ASP A 309 14.61 23.64 -9.36
N TYR A 310 13.32 23.29 -9.25
CA TYR A 310 12.62 23.06 -7.98
C TYR A 310 12.23 21.58 -7.86
N PRO A 311 13.03 20.75 -7.16
CA PRO A 311 12.72 19.33 -7.02
C PRO A 311 11.46 19.13 -6.15
N PHE A 312 10.84 17.95 -6.27
CA PHE A 312 9.59 17.58 -5.58
C PHE A 312 9.43 18.14 -4.14
N PRO A 313 10.41 18.01 -3.22
CA PRO A 313 10.24 18.46 -1.84
C PRO A 313 10.09 19.98 -1.70
N HIS A 314 10.68 20.73 -2.63
CA HIS A 314 10.58 22.19 -2.64
C HIS A 314 9.22 22.62 -3.20
N ARG A 315 8.71 21.92 -4.23
CA ARG A 315 7.36 22.15 -4.77
C ARG A 315 6.26 21.80 -3.78
N LEU A 316 6.42 20.68 -3.05
CA LEU A 316 5.51 20.33 -1.95
C LEU A 316 5.57 21.37 -0.82
N GLY A 317 6.78 21.80 -0.45
CA GLY A 317 6.96 22.89 0.51
C GLY A 317 6.30 24.19 0.06
N ILE A 318 6.35 24.52 -1.24
CA ILE A 318 5.66 25.67 -1.83
C ILE A 318 4.14 25.55 -1.69
N LEU A 319 3.53 24.40 -1.99
CA LEU A 319 2.08 24.24 -1.84
C LEU A 319 1.63 24.33 -0.37
N PHE A 320 2.37 23.71 0.55
CA PHE A 320 2.06 23.78 1.98
C PHE A 320 2.28 25.18 2.57
N THR A 321 3.29 25.90 2.08
CA THR A 321 3.54 27.28 2.50
C THR A 321 2.52 28.23 1.89
N ALA A 322 2.09 27.99 0.65
CA ALA A 322 1.00 28.76 0.03
C ALA A 322 -0.30 28.57 0.81
N ALA A 323 -0.67 27.32 1.14
CA ALA A 323 -1.87 27.03 1.92
C ALA A 323 -1.93 27.75 3.27
N ALA A 324 -0.78 27.98 3.93
CA ALA A 324 -0.68 28.69 5.21
C ALA A 324 -0.50 30.22 5.09
N LEU A 325 -0.45 30.77 3.88
CA LEU A 325 -0.12 32.18 3.63
C LEU A 325 -1.17 32.88 2.78
N MET A 326 -2.24 32.19 2.36
CA MET A 326 -3.20 32.74 1.42
C MET A 326 -3.96 33.92 1.98
N ASP A 327 -4.28 33.91 3.28
CA ASP A 327 -4.93 35.00 4.00
C ASP A 327 -4.01 36.21 4.25
N GLY A 328 -2.70 36.06 3.95
CA GLY A 328 -1.67 37.07 4.15
C GLY A 328 -1.12 37.17 5.58
N GLU A 329 -1.53 36.31 6.52
CA GLU A 329 -1.07 36.28 7.91
C GLU A 329 -0.64 34.87 8.35
N LEU A 330 0.68 34.60 8.41
CA LEU A 330 1.15 33.31 8.93
C LEU A 330 1.04 33.20 10.46
N ALA A 331 0.20 32.30 10.97
CA ALA A 331 0.16 31.97 12.38
C ALA A 331 1.30 31.01 12.79
N ASP A 332 1.66 31.05 14.08
CA ASP A 332 2.70 30.17 14.64
C ASP A 332 2.25 28.69 14.56
N GLU A 333 0.94 28.43 14.73
CA GLU A 333 0.30 27.12 14.67
C GLU A 333 0.35 26.50 13.26
N GLU A 334 -0.06 27.22 12.23
CA GLU A 334 -0.05 26.75 10.83
C GLU A 334 1.37 26.49 10.35
N ARG A 335 2.31 27.37 10.73
CA ARG A 335 3.73 27.20 10.45
C ARG A 335 4.27 25.91 11.08
N GLU A 336 3.89 25.58 12.31
CA GLU A 336 4.30 24.34 12.97
C GLU A 336 3.75 23.11 12.22
N VAL A 337 2.45 23.13 11.87
CA VAL A 337 1.78 22.04 11.14
C VAL A 337 2.37 21.86 9.73
N ALA A 338 2.62 22.94 9.00
CA ALA A 338 3.23 22.89 7.67
C ALA A 338 4.65 22.32 7.74
N ILE A 339 5.48 22.76 8.70
CA ILE A 339 6.82 22.23 8.91
C ILE A 339 6.79 20.74 9.25
N ASP A 340 5.83 20.29 10.05
CA ASP A 340 5.65 18.89 10.39
C ASP A 340 5.28 18.05 9.15
N HIS A 341 4.31 18.47 8.35
CA HIS A 341 3.96 17.77 7.11
C HIS A 341 5.07 17.79 6.05
N ILE A 342 5.81 18.89 5.91
CA ILE A 342 7.05 18.93 5.09
C ILE A 342 8.05 17.89 5.62
N GLY A 343 8.22 17.82 6.94
CA GLY A 343 9.10 16.86 7.60
C GLY A 343 8.68 15.40 7.38
N GLU A 344 7.39 15.10 7.47
CA GLU A 344 6.81 13.79 7.17
C GLU A 344 7.05 13.41 5.70
N ALA A 345 6.79 14.33 4.78
CA ALA A 345 7.10 14.13 3.37
C ALA A 345 8.60 13.85 3.16
N PHE A 346 9.50 14.59 3.81
CA PHE A 346 10.94 14.37 3.63
C PHE A 346 11.39 13.00 4.14
N GLN A 347 10.80 12.53 5.24
CA GLN A 347 11.01 11.17 5.74
C GLN A 347 10.51 10.11 4.75
N ILE A 348 9.39 10.38 4.07
CA ILE A 348 8.83 9.51 3.03
C ILE A 348 9.78 9.41 1.83
N PHE A 349 10.37 10.53 1.41
CA PHE A 349 11.18 10.61 0.19
C PHE A 349 12.70 10.48 0.39
N GLY A 350 13.16 10.31 1.63
CA GLY A 350 14.58 10.16 1.94
C GLY A 350 15.39 11.44 1.82
N TYR A 351 14.76 12.60 2.03
CA TYR A 351 15.41 13.91 2.16
C TYR A 351 15.75 14.24 3.62
N ASP A 352 16.19 13.23 4.40
CA ASP A 352 16.53 13.34 5.83
C ASP A 352 17.61 14.41 6.14
N ASP A 353 18.35 14.85 5.13
CA ASP A 353 19.40 15.88 5.24
C ASP A 353 18.87 17.31 5.02
N LEU A 354 17.63 17.48 4.55
CA LEU A 354 16.99 18.78 4.39
C LEU A 354 16.32 19.19 5.69
N ASP A 355 16.40 20.48 6.00
CA ASP A 355 15.75 21.09 7.17
C ASP A 355 14.32 21.49 6.77
N PRO A 356 13.25 20.86 7.30
CA PRO A 356 11.88 21.19 6.93
C PRO A 356 11.53 22.65 7.17
N ALA A 357 12.00 23.21 8.30
CA ALA A 357 11.86 24.63 8.60
C ALA A 357 12.61 25.49 7.57
N GLY A 358 13.81 25.06 7.17
CA GLY A 358 14.58 25.76 6.13
C GLY A 358 13.90 25.73 4.75
N ILE A 359 13.17 24.67 4.41
CA ILE A 359 12.43 24.58 3.16
C ILE A 359 11.15 25.42 3.21
N PHE A 360 10.44 25.45 4.33
CA PHE A 360 9.31 26.34 4.54
C PHE A 360 9.71 27.82 4.35
N GLU A 361 10.79 28.24 5.00
CA GLU A 361 11.30 29.63 4.86
C GLU A 361 11.75 29.93 3.43
N TYR A 362 12.41 28.98 2.76
CA TYR A 362 12.80 29.12 1.36
C TYR A 362 11.59 29.20 0.42
N ALA A 363 10.54 28.42 0.68
CA ALA A 363 9.31 28.42 -0.10
C ALA A 363 8.59 29.78 -0.01
N SER A 364 8.53 30.38 1.18
CA SER A 364 7.98 31.73 1.37
C SER A 364 8.73 32.77 0.54
N GLU A 365 10.08 32.76 0.55
CA GLU A 365 10.89 33.65 -0.29
C GLU A 365 10.64 33.42 -1.80
N VAL A 366 10.47 32.16 -2.22
CA VAL A 366 10.25 31.80 -3.63
C VAL A 366 8.87 32.23 -4.12
N ILE A 367 7.83 32.10 -3.30
CA ILE A 367 6.47 32.53 -3.62
C ILE A 367 6.44 34.06 -3.84
N GLU A 368 7.10 34.83 -2.98
CA GLU A 368 7.20 36.30 -3.16
C GLU A 368 7.94 36.70 -4.44
N GLU A 369 8.96 35.93 -4.86
CA GLU A 369 9.78 36.25 -6.03
C GLU A 369 9.22 35.70 -7.36
N ASN A 370 8.39 34.66 -7.32
CA ASN A 370 7.88 33.95 -8.49
C ASN A 370 6.42 33.49 -8.28
N GLY A 371 5.45 34.37 -8.56
CA GLY A 371 4.02 34.07 -8.37
C GLY A 371 3.51 32.85 -9.16
N ASP A 372 4.14 32.51 -10.29
CA ASP A 372 3.69 31.39 -11.15
C ASP A 372 4.09 30.01 -10.59
N ILE A 373 4.95 29.94 -9.57
CA ILE A 373 5.52 28.68 -9.07
C ILE A 373 4.49 27.79 -8.37
N ILE A 374 3.45 28.39 -7.80
CA ILE A 374 2.35 27.66 -7.17
C ILE A 374 1.59 26.91 -8.25
N GLN A 375 1.12 27.61 -9.29
CA GLN A 375 0.41 27.01 -10.42
C GLN A 375 1.25 25.94 -11.13
N GLU A 376 2.53 26.23 -11.40
CA GLU A 376 3.43 25.24 -12.00
C GLU A 376 3.55 23.96 -11.15
N SER A 377 3.52 24.10 -9.82
CA SER A 377 3.59 22.96 -8.91
C SER A 377 2.28 22.19 -8.84
N VAL A 378 1.12 22.87 -8.90
CA VAL A 378 -0.20 22.26 -9.01
C VAL A 378 -0.31 21.44 -10.30
N ASP A 379 0.04 22.02 -11.44
CA ASP A 379 -0.04 21.35 -12.75
C ASP A 379 0.84 20.10 -12.81
N LEU A 380 2.09 20.22 -12.33
CA LEU A 380 3.03 19.09 -12.31
C LEU A 380 2.54 17.96 -11.39
N PHE A 381 1.95 18.28 -10.24
CA PHE A 381 1.39 17.24 -9.38
C PHE A 381 0.17 16.60 -10.03
N GLY A 382 -0.73 17.36 -10.66
CA GLY A 382 -1.88 16.82 -11.39
C GLY A 382 -1.50 15.94 -12.59
N GLU A 383 -0.40 16.24 -13.28
CA GLU A 383 0.07 15.46 -14.43
C GLU A 383 0.62 14.08 -14.02
N TYR A 384 1.37 14.02 -12.92
CA TYR A 384 2.16 12.83 -12.58
C TYR A 384 1.62 12.04 -11.39
N LEU A 385 0.80 12.64 -10.53
CA LEU A 385 0.24 11.99 -9.36
C LEU A 385 -1.16 11.44 -9.64
N SER A 386 -1.54 10.38 -8.91
CA SER A 386 -2.87 9.81 -8.96
C SER A 386 -3.82 10.58 -8.04
N GLY A 387 -5.11 10.50 -8.31
CA GLY A 387 -6.12 11.16 -7.48
C GLY A 387 -6.06 10.78 -5.99
N GLU A 388 -5.55 9.59 -5.65
CA GLU A 388 -5.37 9.19 -4.25
C GLU A 388 -4.26 9.99 -3.56
N ALA A 389 -3.09 10.17 -4.18
CA ALA A 389 -2.03 11.01 -3.61
C ALA A 389 -2.38 12.50 -3.65
N LEU A 390 -3.07 12.96 -4.69
CA LEU A 390 -3.54 14.34 -4.78
C LEU A 390 -4.52 14.65 -3.64
N ALA A 391 -5.45 13.73 -3.35
CA ALA A 391 -6.35 13.85 -2.20
C ALA A 391 -5.59 13.89 -0.85
N THR A 392 -4.49 13.14 -0.71
CA THR A 392 -3.64 13.23 0.49
C THR A 392 -2.98 14.60 0.63
N ILE A 393 -2.44 15.15 -0.46
CA ILE A 393 -1.83 16.49 -0.44
C ILE A 393 -2.89 17.55 -0.08
N LEU A 394 -4.09 17.45 -0.66
CA LEU A 394 -5.22 18.34 -0.32
C LEU A 394 -5.61 18.25 1.15
N GLN A 395 -5.70 17.03 1.69
CA GLN A 395 -6.02 16.83 3.11
C GLN A 395 -4.96 17.49 4.01
N GLN A 396 -3.68 17.37 3.67
CA GLN A 396 -2.59 18.03 4.41
C GLN A 396 -2.68 19.56 4.28
N MET A 397 -3.03 20.10 3.12
CA MET A 397 -3.25 21.54 2.95
C MET A 397 -4.42 22.02 3.84
N ARG A 398 -5.52 21.26 3.91
CA ARG A 398 -6.65 21.58 4.81
C ARG A 398 -6.29 21.50 6.29
N GLU A 399 -5.40 20.58 6.67
CA GLU A 399 -4.91 20.48 8.05
C GLU A 399 -4.02 21.66 8.43
N ILE A 400 -3.23 22.17 7.47
CA ILE A 400 -2.37 23.34 7.65
C ILE A 400 -3.21 24.60 7.86
N ALA A 401 -4.06 24.98 6.89
CA ALA A 401 -4.94 26.15 6.98
C ALA A 401 -5.96 26.01 8.13
N GLY A 402 -6.36 24.78 8.46
CA GLY A 402 -7.24 24.51 9.59
C GLY A 402 -6.59 24.63 10.97
N ALA A 403 -5.27 24.90 11.07
CA ALA A 403 -4.55 24.89 12.34
C ALA A 403 -4.91 26.06 13.25
N ASP A 404 -5.29 27.22 12.70
CA ASP A 404 -5.64 28.42 13.47
C ASP A 404 -7.05 29.00 13.19
N ASP A 405 -7.96 28.14 12.73
CA ASP A 405 -9.30 28.47 12.20
C ASP A 405 -9.25 29.00 10.74
N MET A 406 -9.36 28.07 9.79
CA MET A 406 -9.32 28.31 8.33
C MET A 406 -10.14 29.53 7.87
N ASP A 407 -9.48 30.42 7.14
CA ASP A 407 -10.08 31.59 6.50
C ASP A 407 -10.74 31.24 5.14
N ASP A 408 -11.64 32.11 4.67
CA ASP A 408 -12.34 31.92 3.40
C ASP A 408 -11.33 31.95 2.23
N ASP A 409 -10.28 32.78 2.27
CA ASP A 409 -9.26 32.88 1.21
C ASP A 409 -8.41 31.59 1.11
N GLU A 410 -8.15 30.92 2.23
CA GLU A 410 -7.42 29.65 2.26
C GLU A 410 -8.28 28.48 1.79
N ALA A 411 -9.56 28.48 2.17
CA ALA A 411 -10.54 27.50 1.72
C ALA A 411 -10.73 27.58 0.20
N ASP A 412 -10.91 28.79 -0.34
CA ASP A 412 -11.08 29.03 -1.78
C ASP A 412 -9.83 28.60 -2.57
N PHE A 413 -8.63 28.86 -2.04
CA PHE A 413 -7.39 28.35 -2.65
C PHE A 413 -7.35 26.82 -2.69
N ILE A 414 -7.61 26.15 -1.57
CA ILE A 414 -7.56 24.69 -1.53
C ILE A 414 -8.62 24.07 -2.45
N ASP A 415 -9.82 24.65 -2.47
CA ASP A 415 -10.93 24.22 -3.32
C ASP A 415 -10.58 24.42 -4.82
N SER A 416 -9.86 25.49 -5.17
CA SER A 416 -9.37 25.69 -6.55
C SER A 416 -8.34 24.62 -6.96
N VAL A 417 -7.43 24.24 -6.06
CA VAL A 417 -6.46 23.17 -6.30
C VAL A 417 -7.17 21.81 -6.41
N GLU A 418 -8.20 21.58 -5.59
CA GLU A 418 -9.03 20.38 -5.66
C GLU A 418 -9.78 20.28 -6.98
N ALA A 419 -10.35 21.37 -7.47
CA ALA A 419 -11.01 21.43 -8.78
C ALA A 419 -10.04 21.07 -9.91
N ILE A 420 -8.80 21.57 -9.88
CA ILE A 420 -7.78 21.26 -10.89
C ILE A 420 -7.38 19.78 -10.84
N TRP A 421 -7.22 19.20 -9.65
CA TRP A 421 -6.72 17.84 -9.49
C TRP A 421 -7.80 16.76 -9.64
N LEU A 422 -9.02 17.03 -9.19
CA LEU A 422 -10.08 16.02 -9.05
C LEU A 422 -11.36 16.37 -9.83
N GLY A 423 -11.50 17.59 -10.36
CA GLY A 423 -12.73 18.14 -10.96
C GLY A 423 -12.93 17.91 -12.47
N GLY A 424 -12.47 16.79 -13.02
CA GLY A 424 -12.61 16.50 -14.45
C GLY A 424 -13.99 16.00 -14.91
N GLU A 425 -15.02 16.87 -14.84
CA GLU A 425 -16.21 17.00 -15.72
C GLU A 425 -17.04 18.18 -15.14
N ASP A 426 -17.43 19.12 -16.00
CA ASP A 426 -18.06 20.44 -15.71
C ASP A 426 -17.12 21.61 -15.37
N SER A 427 -16.43 22.14 -16.39
CA SER A 427 -16.28 23.60 -16.51
C SER A 427 -16.13 23.97 -17.98
N ASP A 428 -17.24 24.44 -18.56
CA ASP A 428 -17.16 25.31 -19.74
C ASP A 428 -16.51 26.63 -19.30
N GLU A 429 -15.62 27.11 -20.17
CA GLU A 429 -14.75 28.27 -20.04
C GLU A 429 -15.41 29.50 -19.40
N GLU A 430 -14.82 30.02 -18.32
CA GLU A 430 -14.52 31.46 -18.23
C GLU A 430 -13.04 31.64 -17.84
N ASP A 431 -12.29 32.28 -18.74
CA ASP A 431 -10.94 32.81 -18.49
C ASP A 431 -11.01 33.82 -17.33
N ASP A 432 -10.26 33.59 -16.25
CA ASP A 432 -9.81 34.65 -15.34
C ASP A 432 -8.32 34.46 -15.01
N ASP A 433 -7.48 34.78 -15.99
CA ASP A 433 -6.11 35.24 -15.75
C ASP A 433 -6.19 36.59 -14.99
N ASP A 434 -6.32 36.60 -13.66
CA ASP A 434 -5.87 37.69 -12.76
C ASP A 434 -6.26 37.42 -11.28
N LEU A 435 -5.69 36.39 -10.64
CA LEU A 435 -5.83 36.14 -9.19
C LEU A 435 -4.72 36.81 -8.35
N PHE A 436 -4.18 37.93 -8.83
CA PHE A 436 -3.24 38.77 -8.08
C PHE A 436 -3.65 40.26 -8.13
N GLY A 437 -4.81 40.56 -7.52
CA GLY A 437 -5.18 41.84 -6.88
C GLY A 437 -5.25 43.13 -7.71
N ASP A 438 -6.47 43.67 -7.88
CA ASP A 438 -6.80 45.08 -7.58
C ASP A 438 -8.35 45.27 -7.56
N ASP A 439 -8.87 45.85 -6.47
CA ASP A 439 -10.28 46.18 -6.22
C ASP A 439 -10.95 47.06 -7.30
N GLU A 440 -12.24 46.83 -7.63
CA GLU A 440 -13.29 47.88 -7.65
C GLU A 440 -14.72 47.33 -7.91
N ASP A 441 -15.68 47.81 -7.09
CA ASP A 441 -17.13 47.54 -7.08
C ASP A 441 -17.87 47.70 -8.44
N SER A 442 -18.84 46.82 -8.73
CA SER A 442 -20.19 47.24 -9.19
C SER A 442 -21.21 46.09 -9.30
N GLU A 443 -22.38 46.32 -8.68
CA GLU A 443 -23.64 45.55 -8.80
C GLU A 443 -24.18 45.55 -10.24
N GLU A 444 -24.79 44.45 -10.72
CA GLU A 444 -25.98 44.47 -11.59
C GLU A 444 -26.69 43.09 -11.67
N GLU A 445 -28.03 43.11 -11.57
CA GLU A 445 -28.99 42.00 -11.71
C GLU A 445 -29.32 41.75 -13.20
N GLU A 446 -29.70 40.52 -13.61
CA GLU A 446 -30.78 40.18 -14.60
C GLU A 446 -30.74 38.67 -14.97
N GLU A 447 -31.76 37.88 -14.60
CA GLU A 447 -32.93 37.37 -15.39
C GLU A 447 -32.73 35.95 -15.98
N GLU A 448 -33.47 34.97 -15.42
CA GLU A 448 -33.54 33.54 -15.79
C GLU A 448 -34.42 33.30 -17.05
N GLU A 449 -33.93 32.51 -18.02
CA GLU A 449 -34.75 31.81 -19.03
C GLU A 449 -34.52 30.28 -18.90
N GLU A 450 -35.59 29.51 -18.68
CA GLU A 450 -35.60 28.04 -18.60
C GLU A 450 -35.40 27.41 -20.01
N GLU A 451 -34.30 26.66 -20.20
CA GLU A 451 -34.15 25.64 -21.26
C GLU A 451 -34.16 24.26 -20.60
N GLY A 452 -35.05 23.38 -21.07
CA GLY A 452 -35.25 22.05 -20.49
C GLY A 452 -34.12 21.07 -20.83
N ASP A 453 -33.77 20.24 -19.86
CA ASP A 453 -32.64 19.31 -19.90
C ASP A 453 -32.84 18.19 -20.93
N TYR A 454 -31.85 18.00 -21.80
CA TYR A 454 -31.77 16.87 -22.73
C TYR A 454 -30.52 16.05 -22.41
N GLU A 455 -30.68 14.77 -22.06
CA GLU A 455 -29.55 13.87 -21.91
C GLU A 455 -29.05 13.40 -23.30
N SER A 456 -27.75 13.55 -23.54
CA SER A 456 -27.07 13.01 -24.71
C SER A 456 -25.85 12.19 -24.27
N PHE A 457 -25.55 11.09 -24.96
CA PHE A 457 -24.35 10.29 -24.68
C PHE A 457 -23.70 9.80 -25.97
N THR A 458 -22.37 9.73 -25.98
CA THR A 458 -21.56 9.40 -27.16
C THR A 458 -20.95 8.00 -27.02
N VAL A 459 -21.14 7.13 -28.03
CA VAL A 459 -20.67 5.74 -27.98
C VAL A 459 -19.69 5.44 -29.11
N VAL A 460 -18.42 5.17 -28.80
CA VAL A 460 -17.42 4.85 -29.84
C VAL A 460 -17.57 3.41 -30.34
N LEU A 461 -17.85 3.23 -31.64
CA LEU A 461 -18.01 1.92 -32.28
C LEU A 461 -16.80 1.51 -33.13
N GLY A 462 -15.85 0.79 -32.51
CA GLY A 462 -14.72 0.21 -33.25
C GLY A 462 -13.78 -0.67 -32.43
N GLY A 463 -13.43 -1.83 -32.97
CA GLY A 463 -12.35 -2.71 -32.52
C GLY A 463 -11.63 -3.31 -33.75
N PRO A 464 -10.39 -3.83 -33.61
CA PRO A 464 -9.55 -4.14 -34.76
C PRO A 464 -10.08 -5.30 -35.61
N ASP A 465 -10.29 -5.03 -36.90
CA ASP A 465 -10.61 -5.93 -38.03
C ASP A 465 -11.63 -7.06 -37.74
N SER A 466 -12.91 -6.81 -38.07
CA SER A 466 -13.97 -7.83 -38.13
C SER A 466 -14.63 -7.82 -39.52
N ASP A 467 -14.61 -8.97 -40.20
CA ASP A 467 -15.35 -9.22 -41.47
C ASP A 467 -16.87 -9.45 -41.23
N GLU A 468 -17.36 -9.33 -40.00
CA GLU A 468 -18.77 -9.54 -39.64
C GLU A 468 -19.51 -8.22 -39.35
N PRO A 469 -20.78 -8.09 -39.78
CA PRO A 469 -21.59 -6.88 -39.57
C PRO A 469 -21.82 -6.61 -38.07
N SER A 470 -21.78 -5.33 -37.69
CA SER A 470 -22.08 -4.88 -36.33
C SER A 470 -23.57 -4.54 -36.21
N TYR A 471 -24.18 -4.86 -35.07
CA TYR A 471 -25.60 -4.62 -34.80
C TYR A 471 -25.77 -3.80 -33.52
N LEU A 472 -26.76 -2.92 -33.49
CA LEU A 472 -27.17 -2.11 -32.35
C LEU A 472 -28.44 -2.72 -31.75
N SER A 473 -28.43 -3.08 -30.46
CA SER A 473 -29.63 -3.52 -29.73
C SER A 473 -29.81 -2.69 -28.47
N ILE A 474 -30.97 -2.06 -28.32
CA ILE A 474 -31.35 -1.25 -27.15
C ILE A 474 -32.28 -2.09 -26.29
N CYS A 475 -31.92 -2.34 -25.02
CA CYS A 475 -32.73 -3.13 -24.10
C CYS A 475 -33.24 -2.26 -22.93
N ASP A 476 -34.54 -2.28 -22.68
CA ASP A 476 -35.18 -1.62 -21.54
C ASP A 476 -35.65 -2.71 -20.57
N GLN A 477 -35.19 -2.71 -19.31
CA GLN A 477 -35.49 -3.78 -18.35
C GLN A 477 -36.42 -3.41 -17.18
N GLU A 478 -36.82 -2.16 -16.92
CA GLU A 478 -37.79 -1.90 -15.84
C GLU A 478 -38.75 -0.73 -16.13
N ALA A 479 -40.00 -0.89 -15.68
CA ALA A 479 -41.05 0.12 -15.77
C ALA A 479 -41.17 0.86 -14.43
N TYR A 480 -40.89 2.16 -14.42
CA TYR A 480 -41.09 3.04 -13.26
C TYR A 480 -42.34 3.92 -13.46
N SER A 481 -43.06 4.19 -12.38
CA SER A 481 -44.18 5.14 -12.37
C SER A 481 -43.86 6.30 -11.44
N LEU A 482 -43.84 7.51 -12.00
CA LEU A 482 -43.52 8.77 -11.33
C LEU A 482 -44.66 9.23 -10.41
N GLU A 483 -44.45 9.14 -9.10
CA GLU A 483 -44.92 10.15 -8.14
C GLU A 483 -43.76 10.41 -7.17
N ASP A 484 -43.23 11.63 -7.25
CA ASP A 484 -42.21 12.29 -6.44
C ASP A 484 -40.72 11.98 -6.72
N ASP A 485 -40.06 13.05 -7.17
CA ASP A 485 -38.62 13.36 -7.32
C ASP A 485 -37.84 12.81 -8.53
N GLU A 486 -37.09 13.72 -9.14
CA GLU A 486 -36.22 13.59 -10.32
C GLU A 486 -35.23 12.42 -10.17
N GLU A 487 -35.48 11.33 -10.90
CA GLU A 487 -34.47 10.32 -11.19
C GLU A 487 -34.37 10.16 -12.71
N CYS A 488 -33.22 10.53 -13.26
CA CYS A 488 -32.81 10.26 -14.63
C CYS A 488 -32.82 8.75 -14.91
N LEU A 489 -33.18 8.36 -16.13
CA LEU A 489 -33.12 6.97 -16.59
C LEU A 489 -31.65 6.60 -16.86
N ASP A 490 -30.89 6.28 -15.81
CA ASP A 490 -29.44 6.02 -15.84
C ASP A 490 -28.97 4.86 -16.76
N ASN A 491 -29.83 4.13 -17.46
CA ASN A 491 -29.40 2.91 -18.16
C ASN A 491 -30.13 2.62 -19.48
N VAL A 492 -29.68 3.25 -20.56
CA VAL A 492 -29.93 2.75 -21.93
C VAL A 492 -28.81 1.77 -22.29
N GLU A 493 -29.04 0.45 -22.12
CA GLU A 493 -28.02 -0.57 -22.42
C GLU A 493 -27.99 -0.88 -23.93
N ILE A 494 -26.87 -0.60 -24.57
CA ILE A 494 -26.62 -0.87 -26.00
C ILE A 494 -25.68 -2.08 -26.15
N VAL A 495 -26.19 -3.17 -26.71
CA VAL A 495 -25.44 -4.43 -26.85
C VAL A 495 -25.04 -4.69 -28.31
N PHE A 496 -23.74 -4.92 -28.54
CA PHE A 496 -23.18 -5.28 -29.85
C PHE A 496 -22.91 -6.79 -29.95
N THR A 497 -23.49 -7.45 -30.94
CA THR A 497 -23.24 -8.88 -31.21
C THR A 497 -22.41 -9.06 -32.48
N GLY A 498 -21.11 -8.78 -32.37
CA GLY A 498 -20.07 -9.17 -33.34
C GLY A 498 -18.97 -9.95 -32.62
N SER A 499 -18.49 -11.05 -33.19
CA SER A 499 -17.91 -12.19 -32.47
C SER A 499 -16.49 -12.05 -31.84
N LYS A 500 -16.10 -10.87 -31.32
CA LYS A 500 -14.95 -10.72 -30.39
C LYS A 500 -15.15 -9.60 -29.36
N PHE A 501 -15.13 -9.99 -28.08
CA PHE A 501 -15.19 -9.14 -26.89
C PHE A 501 -13.93 -8.27 -26.71
N ILE A 502 -14.14 -6.98 -26.39
CA ILE A 502 -13.22 -6.20 -25.54
C ILE A 502 -13.56 -6.55 -24.08
N SER A 503 -12.53 -6.76 -23.26
CA SER A 503 -12.63 -7.17 -21.85
C SER A 503 -13.50 -6.20 -21.04
N ALA A 504 -14.56 -6.72 -20.40
CA ALA A 504 -15.50 -6.03 -19.51
C ALA A 504 -14.90 -5.58 -18.16
N SER A 505 -13.62 -5.22 -18.13
CA SER A 505 -12.90 -4.79 -16.92
C SER A 505 -12.74 -3.26 -16.82
N LYS A 506 -13.44 -2.48 -17.65
CA LYS A 506 -13.41 -1.01 -17.62
C LYS A 506 -14.78 -0.31 -17.61
N CYS A 507 -15.89 -1.05 -17.56
CA CYS A 507 -17.22 -0.49 -17.34
C CYS A 507 -17.83 -1.20 -16.13
N ARG A 508 -18.14 -0.46 -15.06
CA ARG A 508 -19.04 -0.96 -14.02
C ARG A 508 -20.44 -1.00 -14.66
N ASN A 509 -21.09 -2.16 -14.60
CA ASN A 509 -22.43 -2.50 -15.15
C ASN A 509 -22.50 -2.88 -16.65
N SER A 510 -22.10 -4.11 -16.98
CA SER A 510 -22.46 -4.70 -18.29
C SER A 510 -22.90 -6.15 -18.12
N TYR A 511 -24.10 -6.52 -18.63
CA TYR A 511 -24.63 -7.88 -18.61
C TYR A 511 -25.16 -8.28 -20.01
N VAL A 512 -25.04 -9.55 -20.40
CA VAL A 512 -25.50 -10.00 -21.74
C VAL A 512 -26.89 -10.65 -21.62
N SER A 513 -27.90 -10.04 -22.25
CA SER A 513 -29.29 -10.54 -22.29
C SER A 513 -29.56 -11.38 -23.56
N GLU A 514 -30.26 -12.51 -23.39
CA GLU A 514 -30.58 -13.48 -24.46
C GLU A 514 -31.82 -13.13 -25.33
N ASN A 515 -32.47 -11.97 -25.16
CA ASN A 515 -33.64 -11.62 -25.97
C ASN A 515 -33.73 -10.11 -26.27
N GLY A 516 -33.34 -9.70 -27.48
CA GLY A 516 -33.61 -8.37 -28.03
C GLY A 516 -34.04 -8.49 -29.49
N ASN A 517 -35.12 -7.82 -29.88
CA ASN A 517 -35.59 -7.80 -31.27
C ASN A 517 -34.59 -7.01 -32.14
N GLU A 518 -34.16 -7.61 -33.25
CA GLU A 518 -33.15 -7.07 -34.16
C GLU A 518 -33.73 -5.94 -35.04
N ALA A 519 -33.19 -4.73 -34.92
CA ALA A 519 -33.26 -3.75 -36.00
C ALA A 519 -32.09 -4.04 -36.97
N ASN A 520 -32.38 -4.63 -38.12
CA ASN A 520 -31.38 -4.85 -39.16
C ASN A 520 -31.12 -3.54 -39.90
N VAL A 521 -30.08 -2.80 -39.49
CA VAL A 521 -29.65 -1.58 -40.19
C VAL A 521 -28.41 -1.95 -41.00
N GLU A 522 -28.64 -2.45 -42.22
CA GLU A 522 -27.59 -3.10 -43.03
C GLU A 522 -26.54 -2.13 -43.60
N THR A 523 -26.67 -0.81 -43.48
CA THR A 523 -25.60 0.15 -43.82
C THR A 523 -26.01 1.57 -43.43
N LEU A 524 -25.21 2.24 -42.60
CA LEU A 524 -25.35 3.65 -42.26
C LEU A 524 -24.33 4.45 -43.08
N GLU A 525 -24.76 5.42 -43.89
CA GLU A 525 -23.86 6.31 -44.65
C GLU A 525 -23.55 7.56 -43.83
N LYS A 526 -22.30 8.07 -43.86
CA LYS A 526 -21.89 9.31 -43.16
C LYS A 526 -22.84 10.47 -43.46
N GLY A 527 -23.26 11.18 -42.42
CA GLY A 527 -24.22 12.29 -42.49
C GLY A 527 -25.67 11.86 -42.71
N SER A 528 -25.97 10.57 -42.58
CA SER A 528 -27.33 10.05 -42.62
C SER A 528 -27.94 10.03 -41.23
N GLU A 529 -29.24 10.29 -41.20
CA GLU A 529 -30.05 10.37 -40.00
C GLU A 529 -31.13 9.29 -40.05
N TYR A 530 -31.27 8.55 -38.97
CA TYR A 530 -32.22 7.44 -38.87
C TYR A 530 -33.06 7.57 -37.62
N GLU A 531 -34.37 7.58 -37.80
CA GLU A 531 -35.35 7.58 -36.70
C GLU A 531 -35.74 6.14 -36.36
N PHE A 532 -35.89 5.85 -35.07
CA PHE A 532 -36.42 4.57 -34.59
C PHE A 532 -37.47 4.80 -33.51
N VAL A 533 -38.35 3.81 -33.34
CA VAL A 533 -39.34 3.79 -32.27
C VAL A 533 -39.22 2.46 -31.55
N THR A 534 -39.01 2.48 -30.24
CA THR A 534 -38.86 1.27 -29.43
C THR A 534 -40.21 0.60 -29.19
N SER A 535 -40.20 -0.66 -28.75
CA SER A 535 -41.45 -1.37 -28.41
C SER A 535 -42.19 -0.78 -27.21
N THR A 536 -41.53 0.06 -26.41
CA THR A 536 -42.09 0.77 -25.27
C THR A 536 -42.59 2.18 -25.64
N GLY A 537 -42.46 2.60 -26.90
CA GLY A 537 -43.06 3.84 -27.43
C GLY A 537 -42.11 5.03 -27.48
N TYR A 538 -40.85 4.85 -27.12
CA TYR A 538 -39.83 5.89 -27.19
C TYR A 538 -39.38 6.08 -28.63
N GLU A 539 -39.39 7.32 -29.10
CA GLU A 539 -38.85 7.70 -30.41
C GLU A 539 -37.43 8.22 -30.21
N GLY A 540 -36.49 7.84 -31.08
CA GLY A 540 -35.10 8.24 -30.98
C GLY A 540 -34.49 8.45 -32.37
N ARG A 541 -33.36 9.14 -32.41
CA ARG A 541 -32.66 9.48 -33.66
C ARG A 541 -31.22 8.96 -33.59
N ILE A 542 -30.64 8.66 -34.74
CA ILE A 542 -29.24 8.27 -34.85
C ILE A 542 -28.62 9.12 -35.95
N VAL A 543 -27.57 9.86 -35.63
CA VAL A 543 -26.86 10.75 -36.56
C VAL A 543 -25.43 10.28 -36.70
N VAL A 544 -25.03 9.84 -37.90
CA VAL A 544 -23.66 9.34 -38.10
C VAL A 544 -22.73 10.47 -38.48
N GLU A 545 -21.98 10.97 -37.50
CA GLU A 545 -21.06 12.12 -37.62
C GLU A 545 -19.80 11.82 -38.47
N ASP A 546 -19.05 10.73 -38.22
CA ASP A 546 -17.90 10.36 -39.05
C ASP A 546 -17.55 8.85 -39.11
N GLY A 547 -17.05 8.39 -40.25
CA GLY A 547 -16.55 7.02 -40.47
C GLY A 547 -17.35 6.14 -41.46
N GLU A 548 -16.66 5.17 -42.09
CA GLU A 548 -17.26 4.01 -42.77
C GLU A 548 -17.19 2.82 -41.80
N ILE A 549 -18.34 2.28 -41.39
CA ILE A 549 -18.40 1.15 -40.44
C ILE A 549 -17.61 -0.04 -41.00
N GLY A 550 -16.54 -0.43 -40.29
CA GLY A 550 -15.59 -1.47 -40.68
C GLY A 550 -14.15 -0.97 -40.91
N GLY A 551 -13.93 0.35 -40.91
CA GLY A 551 -12.59 0.95 -40.85
C GLY A 551 -12.09 1.10 -39.42
N SER A 552 -10.77 0.98 -39.23
CA SER A 552 -10.08 1.00 -37.92
C SER A 552 -10.31 2.25 -37.07
N ASP A 553 -10.85 3.31 -37.65
CA ASP A 553 -10.88 4.67 -37.09
C ASP A 553 -12.32 5.23 -37.04
N SER A 554 -13.34 4.37 -36.98
CA SER A 554 -14.75 4.79 -37.01
C SER A 554 -15.24 5.17 -35.61
N VAL A 555 -15.80 6.39 -35.47
CA VAL A 555 -16.43 6.88 -34.25
C VAL A 555 -17.87 7.26 -34.60
N ILE A 556 -18.85 6.47 -34.15
CA ILE A 556 -20.27 6.73 -34.46
C ILE A 556 -20.90 7.38 -33.25
N GLU A 557 -21.17 8.66 -33.31
CA GLU A 557 -21.96 9.34 -32.29
C GLU A 557 -23.45 8.96 -32.42
N VAL A 558 -24.15 8.74 -31.30
CA VAL A 558 -25.56 8.32 -31.32
C VAL A 558 -26.34 9.17 -30.33
N THR A 559 -27.05 10.18 -30.81
CA THR A 559 -27.86 11.07 -29.98
C THR A 559 -29.31 10.60 -29.91
N VAL A 560 -29.72 10.00 -28.80
CA VAL A 560 -31.12 9.61 -28.56
C VAL A 560 -31.87 10.81 -27.97
N TYR A 561 -33.00 11.19 -28.56
CA TYR A 561 -33.85 12.25 -28.04
C TYR A 561 -35.06 11.62 -27.35
N TYR A 562 -35.48 12.16 -26.21
CA TYR A 562 -36.77 11.82 -25.62
C TYR A 562 -37.86 12.70 -26.25
N CYS A 563 -38.92 12.09 -26.78
CA CYS A 563 -40.10 12.83 -27.21
C CYS A 563 -41.24 12.39 -26.28
N GLU A 564 -41.61 13.24 -25.32
CA GLU A 564 -42.90 13.07 -24.63
C GLU A 564 -43.99 13.09 -25.70
N SER A 565 -44.60 11.93 -25.95
CA SER A 565 -45.81 11.90 -26.76
C SER A 565 -46.87 12.67 -25.98
N GLU A 566 -47.25 13.86 -26.46
CA GLU A 566 -48.48 14.52 -26.00
C GLU A 566 -49.62 13.49 -26.08
N GLU A 567 -50.14 13.09 -24.91
CA GLU A 567 -51.37 12.30 -24.84
C GLU A 567 -52.52 13.13 -25.44
N GLU A 568 -53.12 12.62 -26.54
CA GLU A 568 -54.50 12.95 -26.93
C GLU A 568 -55.54 12.05 -26.24
#